data_AF-A0A1M5UN21-F1
#
_entry.id   AF-A0A1M5UN21-F1
#
_cell.length_a   1.000
_cell.length_b   1.000
_cell.length_c   1.000
_cell.angle_alpha   90.00
_cell.angle_beta   90.00
_cell.angle_gamma   90.00
#
_symmetry.space_group_name_H-M   'P 1'
#
loop_
_entity.id
_entity.type
_entity.pdbx_description
1 polymer ?
#
loop_
_entity_poly.entity_id
_entity_poly.type
_entity_poly.pdbx_seq_one_letter_code
_entity_poly.pdbx_strand_id
1 'polypeptide(L)'
;MQSPMSPSQFLDLIKEALNVGSDYQVHKRLGVSVQSVSTWRRNTNYPGEVLVLNMASEAGIEPSVLLLHRALWLARGRSDTNQLNAMLAGHPDKKALLRQ
;
A
#
# COMPACT_ATOMS: atom_id res chain seq x y z
N MET A 1 9.42 -9.73 -9.26
CA MET A 1 8.11 -9.41 -8.64
C MET A 1 7.72 -8.02 -9.07
N GLN A 2 6.48 -7.79 -9.50
CA GLN A 2 5.98 -6.44 -9.79
C GLN A 2 5.97 -5.61 -8.51
N SER A 3 6.33 -4.33 -8.60
CA SER A 3 6.28 -3.39 -7.46
C SER A 3 4.87 -3.32 -6.87
N PRO A 4 4.72 -3.24 -5.53
CA PRO A 4 3.40 -3.11 -4.94
C PRO A 4 2.73 -1.81 -5.37
N MET A 5 1.43 -1.89 -5.64
CA MET A 5 0.60 -0.75 -5.98
C MET A 5 0.67 0.32 -4.87
N SER A 6 0.87 1.57 -5.26
CA SER A 6 0.79 2.69 -4.32
C SER A 6 -0.68 2.99 -3.95
N PRO A 7 -0.96 3.66 -2.81
CA PRO A 7 -2.31 4.10 -2.47
C PRO A 7 -2.98 4.93 -3.55
N SER A 8 -2.24 5.74 -4.31
CA SER A 8 -2.78 6.52 -5.43
C SER A 8 -3.19 5.64 -6.61
N GLN A 9 -2.35 4.67 -6.99
CA GLN A 9 -2.68 3.70 -8.05
C GLN A 9 -3.86 2.81 -7.64
N PHE A 10 -3.90 2.41 -6.38
CA PHE A 10 -5.01 1.68 -5.79
C PHE A 10 -6.30 2.50 -5.84
N LEU A 11 -6.23 3.79 -5.50
CA LEU A 11 -7.37 4.69 -5.60
C LEU A 11 -7.86 4.84 -7.04
N ASP A 12 -6.97 4.88 -8.03
CA ASP A 12 -7.37 4.95 -9.45
C ASP A 12 -8.03 3.66 -9.93
N LEU A 13 -7.51 2.49 -9.53
CA LEU A 13 -8.14 1.19 -9.79
C LEU A 13 -9.57 1.14 -9.22
N ILE A 14 -9.74 1.57 -7.96
CA ILE A 14 -11.05 1.60 -7.32
C ILE A 14 -11.99 2.61 -8.01
N LYS A 15 -11.48 3.76 -8.45
CA LYS A 15 -12.29 4.74 -9.18
C LYS A 15 -12.82 4.18 -10.50
N GLU A 16 -11.94 3.51 -11.25
CA GLU A 16 -12.29 2.86 -12.50
C GLU A 16 -13.34 1.77 -12.28
N ALA A 17 -13.11 0.88 -11.31
CA ALA A 17 -14.03 -0.23 -11.01
C ALA A 17 -15.39 0.25 -10.50
N LEU A 18 -15.43 1.34 -9.74
CA LEU A 18 -16.68 1.94 -9.25
C LEU A 18 -17.34 2.91 -10.24
N ASN A 19 -16.73 3.11 -11.42
CA ASN A 19 -17.17 4.06 -12.44
C ASN A 19 -17.39 5.49 -11.88
N VAL A 20 -16.43 5.97 -11.09
CA VAL A 20 -16.45 7.33 -10.52
C VAL A 20 -15.32 8.19 -11.09
N GLY A 21 -15.63 9.43 -11.48
CA GLY A 21 -14.70 10.32 -12.17
C GLY A 21 -13.77 11.13 -11.27
N SER A 22 -14.04 11.18 -9.96
CA SER A 22 -13.31 12.05 -9.04
C SER A 22 -13.08 11.45 -7.66
N ASP A 23 -12.00 11.89 -7.03
CA ASP A 23 -11.68 11.58 -5.64
C ASP A 23 -12.78 12.04 -4.67
N TYR A 24 -13.49 13.11 -5.05
CA TYR A 24 -14.64 13.58 -4.30
C TYR A 24 -15.79 12.56 -4.32
N GLN A 25 -16.10 12.01 -5.49
CA GLN A 25 -17.13 10.97 -5.61
C GLN A 25 -16.76 9.70 -4.83
N VAL A 26 -15.47 9.34 -4.78
CA VAL A 26 -15.00 8.21 -3.95
C VAL A 26 -15.35 8.43 -2.48
N HIS A 27 -15.07 9.63 -1.94
CA HIS A 27 -15.32 9.89 -0.52
C HIS A 27 -16.81 9.75 -0.18
N LYS A 28 -17.70 10.19 -1.08
CA LYS A 28 -19.16 10.06 -0.93
C LYS A 28 -19.60 8.60 -1.05
N ARG A 29 -19.08 7.89 -2.05
CA ARG A 29 -19.45 6.51 -2.34
C ARG A 29 -19.08 5.57 -1.20
N LEU A 30 -17.87 5.73 -0.66
CA LEU A 30 -17.28 4.85 0.34
C LEU A 30 -17.53 5.31 1.79
N GLY A 31 -18.20 6.46 1.99
CA GLY A 31 -18.48 6.98 3.32
C GLY A 31 -17.24 7.39 4.13
N VAL A 32 -16.16 7.81 3.46
CA VAL A 32 -14.89 8.20 4.08
C VAL A 32 -14.66 9.71 4.04
N SER A 33 -13.78 10.20 4.91
CA SER A 33 -13.42 11.62 4.91
C SER A 33 -12.60 11.99 3.66
N VAL A 34 -12.81 13.21 3.15
CA VAL A 34 -12.01 13.78 2.06
C VAL A 34 -10.50 13.76 2.40
N GLN A 35 -10.17 14.00 3.67
CA GLN A 35 -8.80 13.93 4.16
C GLN A 35 -8.18 12.55 3.96
N SER A 36 -8.93 11.47 4.22
CA SER A 36 -8.45 10.10 4.00
C SER A 36 -8.08 9.89 2.53
N VAL A 37 -8.98 10.26 1.62
CA VAL A 37 -8.74 10.18 0.17
C VAL A 37 -7.51 11.00 -0.24
N SER A 38 -7.36 12.21 0.30
CA SER A 38 -6.18 13.06 0.07
C SER A 38 -4.87 12.40 0.55
N THR A 39 -4.87 11.72 1.70
CA THR A 39 -3.68 10.99 2.17
C THR A 39 -3.33 9.80 1.29
N TRP A 40 -4.32 9.13 0.69
CA TRP A 40 -4.08 8.04 -0.26
C TRP A 40 -3.54 8.59 -1.58
N ARG A 41 -4.12 9.68 -2.09
CA ARG A 41 -3.64 10.35 -3.30
C ARG A 41 -2.18 10.80 -3.18
N ARG A 42 -1.78 11.28 -1.99
CA ARG A 42 -0.40 11.67 -1.66
C ARG A 42 0.52 10.50 -1.28
N ASN A 43 0.05 9.26 -1.36
CA ASN A 43 0.80 8.06 -0.99
C ASN A 43 1.36 8.11 0.45
N THR A 44 0.69 8.83 1.35
CA THR A 44 1.11 8.96 2.75
C THR A 44 0.58 7.79 3.59
N ASN A 45 -0.68 7.43 3.38
CA ASN A 45 -1.34 6.31 4.05
C ASN A 45 -1.97 5.37 3.03
N TYR A 46 -2.10 4.10 3.41
CA TYR A 46 -2.92 3.12 2.70
C TYR A 46 -4.30 3.02 3.37
N PRO A 47 -5.38 2.76 2.62
CA PRO A 47 -6.66 2.35 3.21
C PRO A 47 -6.50 1.25 4.28
N GLY A 48 -7.30 1.34 5.34
CA GLY A 48 -7.38 0.32 6.38
C GLY A 48 -7.89 -1.01 5.82
N GLU A 49 -7.56 -2.11 6.49
CA GLU A 49 -7.84 -3.46 5.99
C GLU A 49 -9.31 -3.72 5.71
N VAL A 50 -10.18 -3.41 6.68
CA VAL A 50 -11.64 -3.53 6.54
C VAL A 50 -12.16 -2.71 5.36
N LEU A 51 -11.59 -1.52 5.15
CA LEU A 51 -11.99 -0.67 4.04
C LEU A 51 -11.51 -1.22 2.69
N VAL A 52 -10.33 -1.83 2.63
CA VAL A 52 -9.86 -2.53 1.42
C VAL A 52 -10.78 -3.70 1.07
N LEU A 53 -11.24 -4.47 2.07
CA LEU A 53 -12.20 -5.55 1.85
C LEU A 53 -13.53 -5.04 1.30
N ASN A 54 -14.05 -3.93 1.86
CA ASN A 54 -15.28 -3.31 1.38
C ASN A 54 -15.12 -2.78 -0.05
N MET A 55 -14.02 -2.10 -0.34
CA MET A 55 -13.70 -1.62 -1.69
C MET A 55 -13.57 -2.76 -2.69
N ALA A 56 -12.94 -3.89 -2.30
CA ALA A 56 -12.81 -5.07 -3.14
C ALA A 56 -14.19 -5.66 -3.49
N SER A 57 -15.06 -5.79 -2.47
CA SER A 57 -16.43 -6.27 -2.62
C SER A 57 -17.25 -5.38 -3.56
N GLU A 58 -17.21 -4.06 -3.35
CA GLU A 58 -17.94 -3.10 -4.22
C GLU A 58 -17.39 -3.04 -5.64
N ALA A 59 -16.08 -3.19 -5.81
CA ALA A 59 -15.40 -3.16 -7.11
C ALA A 59 -15.48 -4.49 -7.87
N GLY A 60 -15.97 -5.58 -7.25
CA GLY A 60 -15.95 -6.93 -7.84
C GLY A 60 -14.52 -7.46 -8.05
N ILE A 61 -13.56 -7.00 -7.24
CA ILE A 61 -12.16 -7.42 -7.30
C ILE A 61 -11.90 -8.44 -6.21
N GLU A 62 -11.08 -9.45 -6.51
CA GLU A 62 -10.68 -10.46 -5.53
C GLU A 62 -9.95 -9.79 -4.33
N PRO A 63 -10.43 -10.00 -3.08
CA PRO A 63 -9.88 -9.28 -1.92
C PRO A 63 -8.42 -9.59 -1.59
N SER A 64 -7.97 -10.82 -1.76
CA SER A 64 -6.59 -11.23 -1.46
C SER A 64 -5.56 -10.48 -2.30
N VAL A 65 -5.87 -10.15 -3.56
CA VAL A 65 -5.02 -9.35 -4.47
C VAL A 65 -4.83 -7.94 -3.89
N LEU A 66 -5.92 -7.29 -3.47
CA LEU A 66 -5.86 -5.94 -2.91
C LEU A 66 -5.17 -5.91 -1.54
N LEU A 67 -5.41 -6.91 -0.70
CA LEU A 67 -4.74 -7.07 0.58
C LEU A 67 -3.25 -7.32 0.42
N LEU A 68 -2.83 -8.11 -0.57
CA LEU A 68 -1.42 -8.36 -0.86
C LEU A 68 -0.70 -7.07 -1.25
N HIS A 69 -1.29 -6.26 -2.15
CA HIS A 69 -0.69 -4.97 -2.52
C HIS A 69 -0.55 -4.03 -1.32
N ARG A 70 -1.58 -3.95 -0.46
CA ARG A 70 -1.51 -3.20 0.80
C ARG A 70 -0.37 -3.69 1.69
N ALA A 71 -0.29 -5.01 1.93
CA ALA A 71 0.71 -5.61 2.80
C ALA A 71 2.13 -5.34 2.30
N LEU A 72 2.37 -5.56 1.02
CA LEU A 72 3.66 -5.30 0.37
C LEU A 72 4.02 -3.81 0.41
N TRP A 73 3.05 -2.91 0.17
CA TRP A 73 3.29 -1.47 0.28
C TRP A 73 3.69 -1.09 1.71
N LEU A 74 2.97 -1.55 2.73
CA LEU A 74 3.32 -1.28 4.13
C LEU A 74 4.65 -1.92 4.56
N ALA A 75 5.08 -3.00 3.89
CA ALA A 75 6.35 -3.66 4.14
C ALA A 75 7.55 -2.98 3.44
N ARG A 76 7.33 -2.12 2.44
CA ARG A 76 8.40 -1.55 1.59
C ARG A 76 9.46 -0.72 2.32
N GLY A 77 9.16 -0.24 3.53
CA GLY A 77 10.10 0.46 4.41
C GLY A 77 10.50 -0.35 5.66
N ARG A 78 10.01 -1.59 5.77
CA ARG A 78 10.32 -2.55 6.84
C ARG A 78 11.33 -3.61 6.38
N SER A 79 11.99 -3.40 5.25
CA SER A 79 13.37 -3.89 5.12
C SER A 79 14.13 -3.15 6.21
N ASP A 80 14.23 -3.80 7.35
CA ASP A 80 14.88 -3.33 8.54
C ASP A 80 16.33 -3.01 8.18
N THR A 81 16.59 -1.80 7.68
CA THR A 81 17.95 -1.29 7.61
C THR A 81 18.52 -1.32 9.02
N ASN A 82 17.70 -1.16 10.06
CA ASN A 82 18.12 -1.25 11.45
C ASN A 82 18.35 -2.70 11.95
N GLN A 83 17.52 -3.70 11.65
CA GLN A 83 17.87 -5.11 11.99
C GLN A 83 18.98 -5.65 11.09
N LEU A 84 19.00 -5.34 9.80
CA LEU A 84 20.10 -5.73 8.91
C LEU A 84 21.41 -5.06 9.36
N ASN A 85 21.40 -3.77 9.70
CA ASN A 85 22.57 -3.10 10.27
C ASN A 85 22.93 -3.63 11.66
N ALA A 86 21.96 -4.03 12.49
CA ALA A 86 22.22 -4.65 13.79
C ALA A 86 22.80 -6.06 13.67
N MET A 87 22.31 -6.87 12.73
CA MET A 87 22.85 -8.18 12.38
C MET A 87 24.26 -8.07 11.77
N LEU A 88 24.49 -7.07 10.91
CA LEU A 88 25.81 -6.77 10.32
C LEU A 88 26.78 -6.11 11.30
N ALA A 89 26.31 -5.43 12.35
CA ALA A 89 27.15 -4.82 13.38
C ALA A 89 27.71 -5.85 14.38
N GLY A 90 27.03 -6.99 14.56
CA GLY A 90 27.52 -8.11 15.36
C GLY A 90 28.40 -9.12 14.60
N HIS A 91 28.54 -8.97 13.28
CA HIS A 91 29.32 -9.90 12.44
C HIS A 91 30.77 -9.40 12.30
N PRO A 92 31.79 -10.23 12.58
CA PRO A 92 33.19 -9.79 12.65
C PRO A 92 33.79 -9.33 11.31
N ASP A 93 33.10 -9.54 10.17
CA ASP A 93 33.64 -9.16 8.86
C ASP A 93 32.58 -8.55 7.91
N LYS A 94 32.35 -7.24 8.10
CA LYS A 94 31.47 -6.41 7.26
C LYS A 94 31.87 -6.34 5.78
N LYS A 95 33.12 -6.67 5.43
CA LYS A 95 33.64 -6.46 4.06
C LYS A 95 33.33 -7.61 3.10
N ALA A 96 33.00 -8.80 3.61
CA ALA A 96 32.74 -9.99 2.79
C ALA A 96 31.34 -10.02 2.16
N LEU A 97 30.34 -9.39 2.80
CA LEU A 97 28.92 -9.47 2.40
C LEU A 97 28.46 -8.41 1.39
N LEU A 98 29.23 -7.34 1.19
CA LEU A 98 28.87 -6.22 0.30
C LEU A 98 29.48 -6.31 -1.11
N ARG A 99 29.98 -7.49 -1.51
CA ARG A 99 30.63 -7.74 -2.81
C ARG A 99 29.99 -8.90 -3.61
N GLN A 100 28.67 -9.08 -3.51
CA GLN A 100 27.92 -9.98 -4.39
C GLN A 100 26.76 -9.23 -5.03
#